data_AF-A0A0F8YVC0-F1
#
_entry.id   AF-A0A0F8YVC0-F1
#
_cell.length_a   1.000
_cell.length_b   1.000
_cell.length_c   1.000
_cell.angle_alpha   90.00
_cell.angle_beta   90.00
_cell.angle_gamma   90.00
#
_symmetry.space_group_name_H-M   'P 1'
#
loop_
_entity.id
_entity.type
_entity.pdbx_description
1 polymer ?
#
loop_
_entity_poly.entity_id
_entity_poly.type
_entity_poly.pdbx_seq_one_letter_code
_entity_poly.pdbx_strand_id
1 'polypeptide(L)'
;MKVALLVHGFASKGGKGSTDTLRPYFEQAGYLVYELDYGYTLLPTFTRVNKKLALSWVGWARALAGLQKDLSGGTELVGVGHSNGCAILRLASWLGAPFTQLIFINPALNTKGRKTRIGPTVKRVHVWHSSSDKALRVARFIPFHTW
;
A
#
# COMPACT_ATOMS: atom_id res chain seq x y z
N MET A 1 -13.37 -15.72 4.61
CA MET A 1 -12.86 -15.04 3.39
C MET A 1 -11.66 -14.19 3.77
N LYS A 2 -10.63 -14.10 2.93
CA LYS A 2 -9.46 -13.22 3.11
C LYS A 2 -9.50 -12.11 2.07
N VAL A 3 -8.99 -10.92 2.36
CA VAL A 3 -9.02 -9.79 1.41
C VAL A 3 -7.62 -9.21 1.23
N ALA A 4 -7.22 -9.03 -0.02
CA ALA A 4 -5.97 -8.36 -0.39
C ALA A 4 -6.27 -7.08 -1.18
N LEU A 5 -5.64 -5.98 -0.79
CA LEU A 5 -5.77 -4.67 -1.41
C LEU A 5 -4.43 -4.30 -2.07
N LEU A 6 -4.39 -4.30 -3.39
CA LEU A 6 -3.19 -4.02 -4.18
C LEU A 6 -3.13 -2.54 -4.55
N VAL A 7 -1.96 -1.93 -4.35
CA VAL A 7 -1.71 -0.52 -4.64
C VAL A 7 -0.43 -0.37 -5.44
N HIS A 8 -0.59 0.15 -6.65
CA HIS A 8 0.51 0.36 -7.59
C HIS A 8 1.46 1.50 -7.18
N GLY A 9 2.61 1.56 -7.87
CA GLY A 9 3.59 2.62 -7.74
C GLY A 9 3.25 3.89 -8.53
N PHE A 10 4.04 4.96 -8.37
CA PHE A 10 3.89 6.17 -9.18
C PHE A 10 4.13 5.89 -10.68
N ALA A 11 3.56 6.71 -11.56
CA ALA A 11 3.67 6.58 -13.02
C ALA A 11 3.24 5.21 -13.63
N SER A 12 2.50 4.40 -12.89
CA SER A 12 1.90 3.16 -13.41
C SER A 12 0.53 3.44 -14.05
N LYS A 13 0.19 2.69 -15.11
CA LYS A 13 -1.13 2.70 -15.75
C LYS A 13 -2.10 1.79 -14.99
N GLY A 14 -2.34 2.11 -13.70
CA GLY A 14 -3.24 1.32 -12.84
C GLY A 14 -2.70 -0.08 -12.56
N GLY A 15 -1.44 -0.19 -12.13
CA GLY A 15 -0.86 -1.48 -11.70
C GLY A 15 -0.43 -2.44 -12.80
N LYS A 16 -0.89 -2.27 -14.05
CA LYS A 16 -0.59 -3.16 -15.18
C LYS A 16 0.91 -3.45 -15.34
N GLY A 17 1.28 -4.73 -15.25
CA GLY A 17 2.67 -5.20 -15.32
C GLY A 17 3.49 -5.03 -14.02
N SER A 18 2.83 -4.70 -12.91
CA SER A 18 3.45 -4.56 -11.59
C SER A 18 2.65 -5.27 -10.49
N THR A 19 1.80 -4.56 -9.74
CA THR A 19 1.00 -5.16 -8.66
C THR A 19 -0.05 -6.12 -9.17
N ASP A 20 -0.64 -5.88 -10.34
CA ASP A 20 -1.74 -6.72 -10.87
C ASP A 20 -1.27 -8.13 -11.22
N THR A 21 0.04 -8.30 -11.50
CA THR A 21 0.59 -9.64 -11.73
C THR A 21 0.59 -10.49 -10.47
N LEU A 22 0.34 -9.89 -9.29
CA LEU A 22 0.22 -10.60 -8.02
C LEU A 22 -1.20 -11.16 -7.79
N ARG A 23 -2.22 -10.60 -8.45
CA ARG A 23 -3.62 -11.02 -8.32
C ARG A 23 -3.81 -12.54 -8.41
N PRO A 24 -3.35 -13.25 -9.46
CA PRO A 24 -3.60 -14.69 -9.58
C PRO A 24 -3.03 -15.51 -8.40
N TYR A 25 -1.90 -15.07 -7.83
CA TYR A 25 -1.29 -15.77 -6.69
C TYR A 25 -2.10 -15.56 -5.40
N PHE A 26 -2.65 -14.36 -5.19
CA PHE A 26 -3.54 -14.10 -4.05
C PHE A 26 -4.87 -14.83 -4.21
N GLU A 27 -5.46 -14.82 -5.40
CA GLU A 27 -6.71 -15.53 -5.69
C GLU A 27 -6.54 -17.05 -5.51
N GLN A 28 -5.44 -17.63 -5.99
CA GLN A 28 -5.10 -19.04 -5.77
C GLN A 28 -4.93 -19.36 -4.27
N ALA A 29 -4.45 -18.41 -3.47
CA ALA A 29 -4.34 -18.55 -2.01
C ALA A 29 -5.67 -18.28 -1.27
N GLY A 30 -6.77 -18.06 -1.98
CA GLY A 30 -8.11 -17.86 -1.43
C GLY A 30 -8.41 -16.43 -0.96
N TYR A 31 -7.68 -15.43 -1.45
CA TYR A 31 -7.98 -14.02 -1.21
C TYR A 31 -8.93 -13.46 -2.27
N LEU A 32 -9.86 -12.62 -1.83
CA LEU A 32 -10.55 -11.69 -2.69
C LEU A 32 -9.65 -10.47 -2.92
N VAL A 33 -9.35 -10.16 -4.18
CA VAL A 33 -8.35 -9.15 -4.54
C VAL A 33 -9.02 -7.89 -5.10
N TYR A 34 -8.71 -6.75 -4.48
CA TYR A 34 -9.12 -5.42 -4.94
C TYR A 34 -7.88 -4.60 -5.29
N GLU A 35 -7.95 -3.87 -6.40
CA GLU A 35 -6.91 -2.93 -6.82
C GLU A 35 -7.40 -1.50 -6.56
N LEU A 36 -6.53 -0.67 -6.00
CA LEU A 36 -6.79 0.77 -5.84
C LEU A 36 -5.87 1.55 -6.74
N ASP A 37 -6.47 2.04 -7.82
CA ASP A 37 -5.80 2.88 -8.79
C ASP A 37 -6.02 4.37 -8.48
N TYR A 38 -4.93 5.13 -8.50
CA TYR A 38 -4.97 6.59 -8.37
C TYR A 38 -4.45 7.31 -9.62
N GLY A 39 -4.42 6.59 -10.74
CA GLY A 39 -4.06 7.10 -12.05
C GLY A 39 -2.59 7.51 -12.19
N TYR A 40 -2.29 8.22 -13.28
CA TYR A 40 -0.96 8.69 -13.60
C TYR A 40 -0.64 9.98 -12.85
N THR A 41 0.27 9.91 -11.87
CA THR A 41 0.74 11.07 -11.11
C THR A 41 2.21 11.35 -11.43
N LEU A 42 2.54 12.61 -11.76
CA LEU A 42 3.88 13.12 -12.01
C LEU A 42 4.45 13.88 -10.80
N LEU A 43 5.78 14.05 -10.78
CA LEU A 43 6.49 14.92 -9.84
C LEU A 43 5.99 16.38 -9.96
N PRO A 44 5.78 17.14 -8.87
CA PRO A 44 5.88 16.78 -7.44
C PRO A 44 4.54 16.35 -6.81
N THR A 45 3.49 16.15 -7.61
CA THR A 45 2.09 16.02 -7.18
C THR A 45 1.83 14.79 -6.31
N PHE A 46 2.51 13.68 -6.59
CA PHE A 46 2.35 12.41 -5.87
C PHE A 46 2.60 12.52 -4.34
N THR A 47 3.59 13.30 -3.88
CA THR A 47 3.86 13.47 -2.43
C THR A 47 2.74 14.20 -1.68
N ARG A 48 2.10 15.18 -2.34
CA ARG A 48 1.03 16.02 -1.78
C ARG A 48 -0.32 15.31 -1.78
N VAL A 49 -0.52 14.39 -2.72
CA VAL A 49 -1.79 13.67 -2.89
C VAL A 49 -1.86 12.41 -2.02
N ASN A 50 -0.73 11.85 -1.59
CA ASN A 50 -0.66 10.67 -0.72
C ASN A 50 -1.54 10.74 0.54
N LYS A 51 -1.62 11.91 1.20
CA LYS A 51 -2.49 12.07 2.38
C LYS A 51 -3.98 12.00 2.03
N LYS A 52 -4.38 12.60 0.91
CA LYS A 52 -5.77 12.56 0.43
C LYS A 52 -6.17 11.15 0.00
N LEU A 53 -5.29 10.46 -0.73
CA LEU A 53 -5.49 9.06 -1.12
C LEU A 53 -5.59 8.15 0.11
N ALA A 54 -4.65 8.28 1.06
CA ALA A 54 -4.68 7.48 2.28
C ALA A 54 -5.98 7.66 3.07
N LEU A 55 -6.48 8.90 3.20
CA LEU A 55 -7.76 9.17 3.86
C LEU A 55 -8.94 8.53 3.11
N SER A 56 -8.99 8.67 1.78
CA SER A 56 -10.03 8.03 0.97
C SER A 56 -10.01 6.51 1.13
N TRP A 57 -8.82 5.91 1.13
CA TRP A 57 -8.67 4.46 1.20
C TRP A 57 -8.88 3.88 2.59
N VAL A 58 -8.80 4.70 3.66
CA VAL A 58 -9.27 4.27 4.99
C VAL A 58 -10.75 3.91 4.95
N GLY A 59 -11.58 4.71 4.27
CA GLY A 59 -13.00 4.43 4.10
C GLY A 59 -13.24 3.12 3.35
N TRP A 60 -12.57 2.95 2.21
CA TRP A 60 -12.63 1.70 1.43
C TRP A 60 -12.17 0.48 2.23
N ALA A 61 -11.03 0.57 2.91
CA ALA A 61 -10.50 -0.54 3.72
C ALA A 61 -11.46 -0.92 4.85
N ARG A 62 -12.13 0.06 5.48
CA ARG A 62 -13.15 -0.21 6.51
C ARG A 62 -14.39 -0.88 5.93
N ALA A 63 -14.87 -0.43 4.77
CA ALA A 63 -16.01 -1.04 4.09
C ALA A 63 -15.71 -2.50 3.72
N LEU A 64 -14.52 -2.77 3.17
CA LEU A 64 -14.08 -4.13 2.83
C LEU A 64 -13.94 -5.02 4.06
N ALA A 65 -13.37 -4.50 5.15
CA ALA A 65 -13.26 -5.24 6.41
C ALA A 65 -14.62 -5.54 7.04
N GLY A 66 -15.57 -4.60 6.97
CA GLY A 66 -16.96 -4.81 7.40
C GLY A 66 -17.63 -5.91 6.59
N LEU A 67 -17.58 -5.80 5.26
CA LEU A 67 -18.12 -6.81 4.35
C LEU A 67 -17.51 -8.20 4.58
N GLN A 68 -16.19 -8.28 4.76
CA GLN A 68 -15.50 -9.53 5.05
C GLN A 68 -16.00 -10.18 6.35
N LYS A 69 -16.17 -9.36 7.39
CA LYS A 69 -16.65 -9.80 8.70
C LYS A 69 -18.09 -10.31 8.60
N ASP A 70 -18.96 -9.58 7.93
CA ASP A 70 -20.38 -9.94 7.80
C ASP A 70 -20.59 -11.20 6.98
N LEU A 71 -19.85 -11.37 5.88
CA LEU A 71 -20.01 -12.52 4.99
C LEU A 71 -19.33 -13.80 5.48
N SER A 72 -18.30 -13.70 6.34
CA SER A 72 -17.46 -14.87 6.62
C SER A 72 -16.86 -14.93 8.02
N GLY A 73 -17.13 -13.95 8.89
CA GLY A 73 -16.45 -13.78 10.18
C GLY A 73 -14.95 -13.48 10.07
N GLY A 74 -14.42 -13.33 8.85
CA GLY A 74 -13.01 -13.05 8.59
C GLY A 74 -12.62 -11.62 8.96
N THR A 75 -11.39 -11.43 9.42
CA THR A 75 -10.85 -10.12 9.81
C THR A 75 -9.52 -9.80 9.13
N GLU A 76 -9.06 -10.68 8.24
CA GLU A 76 -7.77 -10.56 7.59
C GLU A 76 -7.85 -9.68 6.34
N LEU A 77 -7.48 -8.42 6.50
CA LEU A 77 -7.26 -7.47 5.40
C LEU A 77 -5.75 -7.22 5.24
N VAL A 78 -5.22 -7.52 4.05
CA VAL A 78 -3.81 -7.36 3.69
C VAL A 78 -3.65 -6.20 2.72
N GLY A 79 -2.77 -5.24 3.01
CA GLY A 79 -2.40 -4.18 2.08
C GLY A 79 -1.08 -4.49 1.38
N VAL A 80 -1.05 -4.49 0.05
CA VAL A 80 0.15 -4.76 -0.76
C VAL A 80 0.48 -3.53 -1.58
N GLY A 81 1.61 -2.90 -1.32
CA GLY A 81 2.05 -1.69 -1.99
C GLY A 81 3.34 -1.90 -2.76
N HIS A 82 3.44 -1.28 -3.93
CA HIS A 82 4.70 -1.11 -4.64
C HIS A 82 5.13 0.35 -4.66
N SER A 83 6.39 0.64 -4.36
CA SER A 83 6.96 2.00 -4.42
C SER A 83 6.12 3.03 -3.66
N ASN A 84 5.38 3.90 -4.36
CA ASN A 84 4.50 4.87 -3.72
C ASN A 84 3.32 4.24 -2.96
N GLY A 85 2.78 3.14 -3.49
CA GLY A 85 1.68 2.43 -2.85
C GLY A 85 2.00 2.03 -1.41
N CYS A 86 3.27 1.75 -1.11
CA CYS A 86 3.72 1.48 0.26
C CYS A 86 3.49 2.67 1.20
N ALA A 87 3.83 3.88 0.76
CA ALA A 87 3.68 5.10 1.56
C ALA A 87 2.21 5.41 1.85
N ILE A 88 1.35 5.24 0.83
CA ILE A 88 -0.08 5.47 0.98
C ILE A 88 -0.69 4.44 1.92
N LEU A 89 -0.39 3.15 1.75
CA LEU A 89 -0.89 2.09 2.63
C LEU A 89 -0.37 2.24 4.07
N ARG A 90 0.90 2.58 4.25
CA ARG A 90 1.46 2.90 5.57
C ARG A 90 0.68 4.03 6.22
N LEU A 91 0.43 5.12 5.48
CA LEU A 91 -0.33 6.25 6.01
C LEU A 91 -1.79 5.89 6.28
N ALA A 92 -2.44 5.13 5.41
CA ALA A 92 -3.81 4.67 5.59
C ALA A 92 -3.93 3.79 6.85
N SER A 93 -2.98 2.87 7.07
CA SER A 93 -2.93 2.07 8.30
C SER A 93 -2.84 2.94 9.55
N TRP A 94 -1.96 3.95 9.53
CA TRP A 94 -1.80 4.89 10.64
C TRP A 94 -3.06 5.74 10.89
N LEU A 95 -3.80 6.06 9.83
CA LEU A 95 -5.07 6.80 9.88
C LEU A 95 -6.28 5.91 10.23
N GLY A 96 -6.06 4.62 10.51
CA GLY A 96 -7.08 3.70 11.01
C GLY A 96 -7.76 2.86 9.93
N ALA A 97 -7.10 2.62 8.80
CA ALA A 97 -7.45 1.50 7.92
C ALA A 97 -7.13 0.17 8.66
N PRO A 98 -8.08 -0.78 8.73
CA PRO A 98 -7.97 -1.97 9.58
C PRO A 98 -7.10 -3.08 8.96
N PHE A 99 -5.96 -2.72 8.37
CA PHE A 99 -5.01 -3.71 7.85
C PHE A 99 -4.47 -4.55 9.00
N THR A 100 -4.43 -5.87 8.79
CA THR A 100 -3.79 -6.82 9.69
C THR A 100 -2.36 -7.12 9.27
N GLN A 101 -2.07 -7.00 7.97
CA GLN A 101 -0.74 -7.17 7.40
C GLN A 101 -0.47 -6.13 6.32
N LEU A 102 0.80 -5.75 6.18
CA LEU A 102 1.28 -4.91 5.08
C LEU A 102 2.43 -5.61 4.35
N ILE A 103 2.41 -5.58 3.03
CA ILE A 103 3.47 -6.06 2.16
C ILE A 103 3.98 -4.89 1.35
N PHE A 104 5.26 -4.57 1.50
CA PHE A 104 5.92 -3.45 0.86
C PHE A 104 6.96 -3.96 -0.13
N ILE A 105 6.74 -3.68 -1.41
CA ILE A 105 7.67 -4.00 -2.48
C ILE A 105 8.36 -2.70 -2.90
N ASN A 106 9.68 -2.67 -2.79
CA ASN A 106 10.51 -1.49 -3.06
C ASN A 106 9.91 -0.21 -2.43
N PRO A 107 9.72 -0.16 -1.10
CA PRO A 107 9.03 0.95 -0.45
C PRO A 107 9.75 2.28 -0.63
N ALA A 108 9.03 3.29 -1.13
CA ALA A 108 9.42 4.68 -0.95
C ALA A 108 8.98 5.10 0.48
N LEU A 109 9.85 4.99 1.48
CA LEU A 109 9.54 5.37 2.88
C LEU A 109 10.72 6.11 3.52
N ASN A 110 10.45 7.00 4.48
CA ASN A 110 11.46 7.78 5.22
C ASN A 110 12.02 6.84 6.24
N THR A 111 13.33 6.72 6.20
CA THR A 111 14.10 6.06 7.23
C THR A 111 14.90 7.05 8.06
N LYS A 112 14.91 8.35 7.71
CA LYS A 112 15.69 9.37 8.43
C LYS A 112 14.88 10.03 9.55
N GLY A 113 15.30 9.78 10.79
CA GLY A 113 14.98 10.61 11.96
C GLY A 113 13.56 10.49 12.55
N ARG A 114 12.57 9.93 11.83
CA ARG A 114 11.24 9.63 12.37
C ARG A 114 10.96 8.14 12.23
N LYS A 115 10.62 7.47 13.34
CA LYS A 115 10.16 6.08 13.31
C LYS A 115 8.97 5.99 12.36
N THR A 116 9.10 5.23 11.27
CA THR A 116 8.00 4.92 10.36
C THR A 116 6.87 4.29 11.19
N ARG A 117 5.81 5.04 11.44
CA ARG A 117 4.69 4.54 12.25
C ARG A 117 3.77 3.70 11.38
N ILE A 118 3.40 2.54 11.90
CA ILE A 118 2.45 1.61 11.30
C ILE A 118 1.16 1.64 12.14
N GLY A 119 0.01 1.42 11.50
CA GLY A 119 -1.27 1.35 12.19
C GLY A 119 -1.29 0.28 13.29
N PRO A 120 -1.98 0.52 14.43
CA PRO A 120 -1.97 -0.37 15.59
C PRO A 120 -2.60 -1.75 15.33
N THR A 121 -3.41 -1.89 14.28
CA THR A 121 -4.04 -3.17 13.91
C THR A 121 -3.11 -4.08 13.11
N VAL A 122 -1.99 -3.55 12.59
CA VAL A 122 -1.07 -4.30 11.74
C VAL A 122 -0.18 -5.17 12.62
N LYS A 123 -0.31 -6.48 12.46
CA LYS A 123 0.44 -7.49 13.21
C LYS A 123 1.75 -7.87 12.54
N ARG A 124 1.85 -7.66 11.22
CA ARG A 124 3.02 -8.06 10.44
C ARG A 124 3.27 -7.10 9.27
N VAL A 125 4.54 -6.81 9.01
CA VAL A 125 4.98 -6.06 7.83
C VAL A 125 6.05 -6.89 7.11
N HIS A 126 5.82 -7.18 5.84
CA HIS A 126 6.81 -7.80 4.95
C HIS A 126 7.42 -6.71 4.08
N VAL A 127 8.76 -6.67 3.99
CA VAL A 127 9.47 -5.70 3.15
C VAL A 127 10.35 -6.45 2.16
N TRP A 128 10.07 -6.27 0.88
CA TRP A 128 10.81 -6.86 -0.22
C TRP A 128 11.50 -5.72 -0.96
N HIS A 129 12.83 -5.73 -1.00
CA HIS A 129 13.62 -4.66 -1.60
C HIS A 129 14.67 -5.26 -2.54
N SER A 130 14.75 -4.73 -3.77
CA SER A 130 15.84 -5.02 -4.69
C SER A 130 16.98 -4.02 -4.50
N SER A 131 18.18 -4.53 -4.16
CA SER A 131 19.39 -3.70 -4.01
C SER A 131 19.82 -3.01 -5.31
N SER A 132 19.36 -3.51 -6.47
CA SER A 132 19.60 -2.91 -7.77
C SER A 132 18.60 -1.80 -8.14
N ASP A 133 17.62 -1.49 -7.27
CA ASP A 133 16.65 -0.42 -7.49
C ASP A 133 17.31 0.96 -7.41
N LYS A 134 17.71 1.46 -8.59
CA LYS A 134 18.32 2.78 -8.76
C LYS A 134 17.32 3.90 -8.46
N ALA A 135 16.02 3.70 -8.65
CA ALA A 135 15.00 4.73 -8.44
C ALA A 135 14.86 5.06 -6.95
N LEU A 136 14.79 4.05 -6.09
CA LEU A 136 14.82 4.26 -4.63
C LEU A 136 16.12 4.88 -4.14
N ARG A 137 17.26 4.47 -4.74
CA ARG A 137 18.57 5.03 -4.37
C ARG A 137 18.67 6.51 -4.70
N VAL A 138 18.12 6.94 -5.84
CA VAL A 138 18.05 8.35 -6.25
C VAL A 138 17.01 9.11 -5.42
N ALA A 139 15.88 8.49 -5.08
CA ALA A 139 14.83 9.11 -4.27
C ALA A 139 15.32 9.59 -2.89
N ARG A 140 16.33 8.94 -2.31
CA ARG A 140 16.98 9.36 -1.05
C ARG A 140 17.56 10.79 -1.09
N PHE A 141 17.80 11.33 -2.30
CA PHE A 141 18.38 12.66 -2.50
C PHE A 141 17.34 13.73 -2.84
N ILE A 142 16.05 13.40 -2.95
CA ILE A 142 14.99 14.37 -3.20
C ILE A 142 14.69 15.12 -1.89
N PRO A 143 15.00 16.42 -1.73
CA PRO A 143 14.74 17.12 -0.48
C PRO A 143 13.22 17.29 -0.22
N PHE A 144 12.81 17.30 1.06
CA PHE A 144 11.41 17.51 1.51
C PHE A 144 10.38 16.50 1.00
N HIS A 145 10.83 15.32 0.58
CA HIS A 145 9.96 14.24 0.17
C HIS A 145 9.24 13.67 1.41
N THR A 146 7.91 13.51 1.38
CA THR A 146 7.07 13.04 2.53
C THR A 146 7.21 11.54 2.81
N TRP A 147 8.12 10.89 2.09
CA TRP A 147 8.41 9.48 2.16
C TRP A 147 9.23 9.33 3.37
#